data_AF-A0A832PW24-F1
#
_entry.id   AF-A0A832PW24-F1
#
_cell.length_a   1.000
_cell.length_b   1.000
_cell.length_c   1.000
_cell.angle_alpha   90.00
_cell.angle_beta   90.00
_cell.angle_gamma   90.00
#
_symmetry.space_group_name_H-M   'P 1'
#
loop_
_entity.id
_entity.type
_entity.pdbx_description
1 polymer ?
#
loop_
_entity_poly.entity_id
_entity_poly.type
_entity_poly.pdbx_seq_one_letter_code
_entity_poly.pdbx_strand_id
1 'polypeptide(L)'
;MDKTAISRGLQRAPLGQFLLWLGPWIALLVFGVYCAYLCLRYGLHLTNMDNRFAFGAWIFLDLTVIALGAGAFFTGFLLYILKRKELRAVINSAVTIGFICYSGAVVILMVDVGQPLRAWFTFWHPNVHSMLTEVTFCITCYLGVLAFEYIPILLKNRKLRQIPSFLVFEFNMHKVMYVLAGAGTFLSFFHQGSLGGLYGVLNGRPFVYRESFGIWPTTF
;
A
#
# COMPACT_ATOMS: atom_id res chain seq x y z
N MET A 1 2.09 19.13 -28.26
CA MET A 1 2.99 18.18 -27.55
C MET A 1 2.21 17.00 -26.94
N ASP A 2 1.00 17.20 -26.41
CA ASP A 2 0.22 16.17 -25.69
C ASP A 2 -0.23 14.95 -26.51
N LYS A 3 -0.54 15.12 -27.81
CA LYS A 3 -1.01 14.03 -28.69
C LYS A 3 -0.04 12.83 -28.77
N THR A 4 1.24 13.06 -28.46
CA THR A 4 2.30 12.03 -28.49
C THR A 4 2.33 11.15 -27.24
N ALA A 5 1.83 11.66 -26.10
CA ALA A 5 1.82 10.93 -24.83
C ALA A 5 0.47 10.23 -24.58
N ILE A 6 -0.63 10.78 -25.11
CA ILE A 6 -1.97 10.23 -24.91
C ILE A 6 -2.18 8.99 -25.81
N SER A 7 -2.90 7.98 -25.28
CA SER A 7 -3.26 6.77 -26.03
C SER A 7 -4.20 7.09 -27.20
N ARG A 8 -4.21 6.24 -28.24
CA ARG A 8 -5.05 6.46 -29.43
C ARG A 8 -6.53 6.43 -29.03
N GLY A 9 -7.30 7.42 -29.51
CA GLY A 9 -8.74 7.49 -29.28
C GLY A 9 -9.17 8.30 -28.05
N LEU A 10 -8.24 8.73 -27.19
CA LEU A 10 -8.54 9.63 -26.08
C LEU A 10 -8.28 11.09 -26.46
N GLN A 11 -9.25 11.96 -26.16
CA GLN A 11 -9.09 13.41 -26.26
C GLN A 11 -8.83 13.99 -24.86
N ARG A 12 -7.87 14.90 -24.75
CA ARG A 12 -7.59 15.60 -23.49
C ARG A 12 -8.75 16.56 -23.21
N ALA A 13 -9.26 16.57 -21.98
CA ALA A 13 -10.15 17.63 -21.52
C ALA A 13 -9.42 19.00 -21.63
N PRO A 14 -10.15 20.10 -21.89
CA PRO A 14 -9.56 21.44 -21.85
C PRO A 14 -8.89 21.68 -20.50
N LEU A 15 -7.74 22.36 -20.51
CA LEU A 15 -6.86 22.49 -19.34
C LEU A 15 -7.60 23.05 -18.12
N GLY A 16 -8.49 24.03 -18.30
CA GLY A 16 -9.30 24.59 -17.22
C GLY A 16 -10.22 23.56 -16.55
N GLN A 17 -10.91 22.73 -17.33
CA GLN A 17 -11.73 21.64 -16.77
C GLN A 17 -10.84 20.63 -16.04
N PHE A 18 -9.73 20.20 -16.65
CA PHE A 18 -8.80 19.28 -16.01
C PHE A 18 -8.28 19.80 -14.67
N LEU A 19 -7.90 21.08 -14.59
CA LEU A 19 -7.45 21.70 -13.34
C LEU A 19 -8.58 21.79 -12.30
N LEU A 20 -9.81 22.10 -12.71
CA LEU A 20 -10.97 22.12 -11.82
C LEU A 20 -11.24 20.73 -11.22
N TRP A 21 -11.15 19.67 -12.04
CA TRP A 21 -11.29 18.28 -11.58
C TRP A 21 -10.15 17.87 -10.65
N LEU A 22 -8.94 18.39 -10.87
CA LEU A 22 -7.76 18.09 -10.06
C LEU A 22 -7.71 18.89 -8.74
N GLY A 23 -8.35 20.06 -8.71
CA GLY A 23 -8.32 21.02 -7.61
C GLY A 23 -8.68 20.42 -6.24
N PRO A 24 -9.82 19.71 -6.09
CA PRO A 24 -10.19 19.09 -4.82
C PRO A 24 -9.16 18.08 -4.30
N TRP A 25 -8.55 17.30 -5.19
CA TRP A 25 -7.54 16.30 -4.83
C TRP A 25 -6.22 16.96 -4.40
N ILE A 26 -5.81 18.03 -5.08
CA ILE A 26 -4.64 18.82 -4.67
C ILE A 26 -4.89 19.47 -3.31
N ALA A 27 -6.07 20.07 -3.10
CA ALA A 27 -6.41 20.69 -1.83
C ALA A 27 -6.38 19.66 -0.69
N LEU A 28 -6.92 18.47 -0.91
CA LEU A 28 -6.86 17.37 0.06
C LEU A 28 -5.42 16.93 0.35
N LEU A 29 -4.57 16.82 -0.69
CA LEU A 29 -3.16 16.47 -0.54
C LEU A 29 -2.39 17.53 0.27
N VAL A 30 -2.59 18.82 -0.05
CA VAL A 30 -1.97 19.93 0.69
C VAL A 30 -2.41 19.93 2.15
N PHE A 31 -3.71 19.72 2.41
CA PHE A 31 -4.24 19.58 3.76
C PHE A 31 -3.61 18.39 4.50
N GLY A 32 -3.50 17.23 3.84
CA GLY A 32 -2.84 16.05 4.39
C GLY A 32 -1.37 16.29 4.76
N VAL A 33 -0.61 16.96 3.88
CA VAL A 33 0.79 17.33 4.13
C VAL A 33 0.89 18.31 5.31
N TYR A 34 -0.01 19.27 5.41
CA TYR A 34 -0.07 20.20 6.54
C TYR A 34 -0.35 19.45 7.86
N CYS A 35 -1.32 18.53 7.89
CA CYS A 35 -1.60 17.70 9.06
C CYS A 35 -0.42 16.80 9.44
N ALA A 36 0.26 16.20 8.46
CA ALA A 36 1.47 15.41 8.69
C ALA A 36 2.60 16.25 9.30
N TYR A 37 2.79 17.49 8.81
CA TYR A 37 3.74 18.44 9.39
C TYR A 37 3.42 18.74 10.85
N LEU A 38 2.15 19.01 11.18
CA LEU A 38 1.74 19.25 12.57
C LEU A 38 2.04 18.05 13.47
N CYS A 39 1.73 16.83 13.01
CA CYS A 39 1.99 15.61 13.78
C CYS A 39 3.50 15.39 14.01
N LEU A 40 4.33 15.60 12.99
CA LEU A 40 5.78 15.45 13.10
C LEU A 40 6.46 16.56 13.94
N ARG A 41 5.86 17.77 13.97
CA ARG A 41 6.42 18.92 14.69
C ARG A 41 6.00 18.96 16.16
N TYR A 42 4.72 18.72 16.43
CA TYR A 42 4.11 18.84 17.76
C TYR A 42 3.85 17.48 18.43
N GLY A 43 3.89 16.38 17.68
CA GLY A 43 3.71 15.02 18.15
C GLY A 43 2.30 14.46 17.91
N LEU A 44 2.19 13.14 18.03
CA LEU A 44 0.96 12.35 17.79
C LEU A 44 -0.18 12.64 18.78
N HIS A 45 0.07 13.34 19.89
CA HIS A 45 -0.99 13.72 20.83
C HIS A 45 -2.08 14.59 20.16
N LEU A 46 -1.75 15.30 19.07
CA LEU A 46 -2.71 16.07 18.27
C LEU A 46 -3.81 15.20 17.63
N THR A 47 -3.58 13.90 17.46
CA THR A 47 -4.58 12.97 16.92
C THR A 47 -5.46 12.33 18.00
N ASN A 48 -5.52 12.96 19.18
CA ASN A 48 -6.35 12.53 20.32
C ASN A 48 -6.03 11.10 20.80
N MET A 49 -4.77 10.70 20.65
CA MET A 49 -4.26 9.43 21.16
C MET A 49 -3.77 9.60 22.60
N ASP A 50 -3.97 8.57 23.40
CA ASP A 50 -3.47 8.48 24.76
C ASP A 50 -2.77 7.12 24.99
N ASN A 51 -2.26 6.90 26.20
CA ASN A 51 -1.58 5.65 26.56
C ASN A 51 -2.49 4.41 26.55
N ARG A 52 -3.82 4.58 26.46
CA ARG A 52 -4.79 3.48 26.36
C ARG A 52 -5.05 3.13 24.90
N PHE A 53 -5.12 4.13 24.02
CA PHE A 53 -5.31 4.00 22.58
C PHE A 53 -4.07 4.46 21.80
N ALA A 54 -2.98 3.71 21.98
CA ALA A 54 -1.65 4.04 21.46
C ALA A 54 -1.50 4.00 19.92
N PHE A 55 -2.49 3.49 19.18
CA PHE A 55 -2.53 3.53 17.71
C PHE A 55 -3.66 4.40 17.13
N GLY A 56 -4.69 4.70 17.92
CA GLY A 56 -5.83 5.55 17.52
C GLY A 56 -6.43 5.20 16.15
N ALA A 57 -6.73 6.25 15.38
CA ALA A 57 -7.28 6.12 14.02
C ALA A 57 -6.24 5.76 12.95
N TRP A 58 -4.94 5.86 13.26
CA TRP A 58 -3.87 5.61 12.30
C TRP A 58 -3.85 4.15 11.84
N ILE A 59 -3.88 3.21 12.79
CA ILE A 59 -3.90 1.78 12.45
C ILE A 59 -5.16 1.38 11.68
N PHE A 60 -6.31 1.97 11.99
CA PHE A 60 -7.55 1.69 11.26
C PHE A 60 -7.45 2.13 9.80
N LEU A 61 -6.96 3.36 9.56
CA LEU A 61 -6.75 3.87 8.22
C LEU A 61 -5.72 3.02 7.46
N ASP A 62 -4.59 2.72 8.11
CA ASP A 62 -3.51 1.95 7.53
C ASP A 62 -3.98 0.55 7.11
N LEU A 63 -4.61 -0.20 8.02
CA LEU A 63 -5.16 -1.52 7.73
C LEU A 63 -6.20 -1.50 6.59
N THR A 64 -7.03 -0.47 6.54
CA THR A 64 -8.04 -0.33 5.48
C THR A 64 -7.38 -0.11 4.10
N VAL A 65 -6.39 0.77 4.04
CA VAL A 65 -5.66 1.08 2.79
C VAL A 65 -4.82 -0.13 2.34
N ILE A 66 -4.15 -0.79 3.28
CA ILE A 66 -3.38 -2.02 3.05
C ILE A 66 -4.30 -3.14 2.54
N ALA A 67 -5.46 -3.35 3.15
CA ALA A 67 -6.42 -4.37 2.73
C ALA A 67 -6.94 -4.11 1.30
N LEU A 68 -7.24 -2.85 0.98
CA LEU A 68 -7.60 -2.46 -0.39
C LEU A 68 -6.47 -2.76 -1.38
N GLY A 69 -5.22 -2.45 -1.01
CA GLY A 69 -4.06 -2.74 -1.83
C GLY A 69 -3.78 -4.23 -2.01
N ALA A 70 -4.08 -5.06 -1.00
CA ALA A 70 -3.84 -6.51 -1.01
C ALA A 70 -4.64 -7.23 -2.10
N GLY A 71 -5.76 -6.64 -2.55
CA GLY A 71 -6.51 -7.12 -3.69
C GLY A 71 -5.69 -7.23 -4.99
N ALA A 72 -4.62 -6.44 -5.14
CA ALA A 72 -3.72 -6.52 -6.28
C ALA A 72 -3.03 -7.89 -6.39
N PHE A 73 -2.43 -8.35 -5.29
CA PHE A 73 -1.73 -9.63 -5.24
C PHE A 73 -2.69 -10.80 -5.27
N PHE A 74 -3.83 -10.69 -4.60
CA PHE A 74 -4.84 -11.73 -4.69
C PHE A 74 -5.34 -11.90 -6.13
N THR A 75 -5.54 -10.79 -6.86
CA THR A 75 -5.89 -10.84 -8.29
C THR A 75 -4.76 -11.47 -9.12
N GLY A 76 -3.50 -11.12 -8.83
CA GLY A 76 -2.32 -11.73 -9.45
C GLY A 76 -2.23 -13.23 -9.19
N PHE A 77 -2.46 -13.67 -7.96
CA PHE A 77 -2.53 -15.08 -7.56
C PHE A 77 -3.58 -15.85 -8.35
N LEU A 78 -4.81 -15.32 -8.40
CA LEU A 78 -5.90 -15.95 -9.15
C LEU A 78 -5.57 -16.07 -10.64
N LEU A 79 -4.96 -15.04 -11.23
CA LEU A 79 -4.61 -15.01 -12.65
C LEU A 79 -3.43 -15.93 -12.99
N TYR A 80 -2.31 -15.82 -12.25
CA TYR A 80 -1.05 -16.48 -12.60
C TYR A 80 -0.92 -17.88 -12.02
N ILE A 81 -1.41 -18.13 -10.80
CA ILE A 81 -1.31 -19.44 -10.12
C ILE A 81 -2.57 -20.27 -10.38
N LEU A 82 -3.75 -19.73 -10.08
CA LEU A 82 -5.02 -20.45 -10.33
C LEU A 82 -5.51 -20.38 -11.78
N LYS A 83 -4.74 -19.72 -12.67
CA LYS A 83 -4.99 -19.64 -14.13
C LYS A 83 -6.38 -19.09 -14.49
N ARG A 84 -6.97 -18.21 -13.66
CA ARG A 84 -8.25 -17.53 -13.93
C ARG A 84 -8.05 -16.40 -14.95
N LYS A 85 -8.12 -16.75 -16.23
CA LYS A 85 -7.80 -15.85 -17.36
C LYS A 85 -8.72 -14.63 -17.49
N GLU A 86 -9.92 -14.70 -16.94
CA GLU A 86 -10.92 -13.61 -16.96
C GLU A 86 -10.40 -12.33 -16.27
N LEU A 87 -9.52 -12.48 -15.29
CA LEU A 87 -8.95 -11.36 -14.52
C LEU A 87 -7.85 -10.58 -15.27
N ARG A 88 -7.46 -11.05 -16.47
CA ARG A 88 -6.44 -10.38 -17.29
C ARG A 88 -6.84 -8.95 -17.67
N ALA A 89 -8.13 -8.66 -17.75
CA ALA A 89 -8.63 -7.32 -18.06
C ALA A 89 -8.39 -6.31 -16.91
N VAL A 90 -8.38 -6.78 -15.67
CA VAL A 90 -8.33 -5.93 -14.47
C VAL A 90 -6.97 -5.89 -13.79
N ILE A 91 -6.07 -6.83 -14.09
CA ILE A 91 -4.77 -6.96 -13.40
C ILE A 91 -3.93 -5.68 -13.41
N ASN A 92 -3.85 -4.96 -14.53
CA ASN A 92 -3.04 -3.73 -14.61
C ASN A 92 -3.60 -2.64 -13.69
N SER A 93 -4.93 -2.52 -13.63
CA SER A 93 -5.60 -1.58 -12.74
C SER A 93 -5.41 -1.99 -11.28
N ALA A 94 -5.53 -3.29 -10.99
CA ALA A 94 -5.33 -3.84 -9.65
C ALA A 94 -3.90 -3.58 -9.13
N VAL A 95 -2.86 -3.87 -9.92
CA VAL A 95 -1.45 -3.58 -9.58
C VAL A 95 -1.22 -2.09 -9.36
N THR A 96 -1.81 -1.23 -10.20
CA THR A 96 -1.67 0.23 -10.05
C THR A 96 -2.32 0.73 -8.76
N ILE A 97 -3.54 0.28 -8.46
CA ILE A 97 -4.24 0.61 -7.20
C ILE A 97 -3.45 0.08 -6.01
N GLY A 98 -2.96 -1.16 -6.07
CA GLY A 98 -2.13 -1.77 -5.05
C GLY A 98 -0.87 -0.97 -4.76
N PHE A 99 -0.15 -0.57 -5.80
CA PHE A 99 1.05 0.26 -5.68
C PHE A 99 0.76 1.62 -5.02
N ILE A 100 -0.32 2.29 -5.41
CA ILE A 100 -0.72 3.58 -4.81
C ILE A 100 -1.11 3.40 -3.34
N CYS A 101 -1.91 2.38 -3.02
CA CYS A 101 -2.36 2.11 -1.65
C CYS A 101 -1.17 1.80 -0.73
N TYR A 102 -0.28 0.89 -1.15
CA TYR A 102 0.87 0.52 -0.34
C TYR A 102 1.91 1.64 -0.21
N SER A 103 2.11 2.44 -1.26
CA SER A 103 2.95 3.64 -1.16
C SER A 103 2.36 4.64 -0.17
N GLY A 104 1.04 4.85 -0.21
CA GLY A 104 0.31 5.70 0.73
C GLY A 104 0.39 5.18 2.17
N ALA A 105 0.19 3.87 2.38
CA ALA A 105 0.32 3.21 3.67
C ALA A 105 1.72 3.43 4.28
N VAL A 106 2.79 3.23 3.50
CA VAL A 106 4.17 3.49 3.97
C VAL A 106 4.37 4.97 4.35
N VAL A 107 3.79 5.91 3.60
CA VAL A 107 3.85 7.34 3.94
C VAL A 107 3.10 7.64 5.25
N ILE A 108 1.92 7.05 5.44
CA ILE A 108 1.13 7.17 6.67
C ILE A 108 1.90 6.60 7.86
N LEU A 109 2.48 5.40 7.71
CA LEU A 109 3.30 4.74 8.72
C LEU A 109 4.51 5.58 9.14
N MET A 110 5.18 6.27 8.20
CA MET A 110 6.29 7.17 8.53
C MET A 110 5.87 8.30 9.49
N VAL A 111 4.62 8.74 9.43
CA VAL A 111 4.07 9.74 10.36
C VAL A 111 3.65 9.09 11.68
N ASP A 112 2.96 7.94 11.61
CA ASP A 112 2.45 7.20 12.77
C ASP A 112 3.57 6.66 13.69
N VAL A 113 4.73 6.31 13.12
CA VAL A 113 5.93 5.95 13.90
C VAL A 113 6.44 7.12 14.76
N GLY A 114 6.09 8.36 14.41
CA GLY A 114 6.46 9.58 15.15
C GLY A 114 7.92 10.02 15.01
N GLN A 115 8.87 9.09 14.78
CA GLN A 115 10.28 9.38 14.51
C GLN A 115 10.75 8.74 13.18
N PRO A 116 10.30 9.25 12.01
CA PRO A 116 10.62 8.64 10.71
C PRO A 116 12.13 8.53 10.43
N LEU A 117 12.93 9.49 10.89
CA LEU A 117 14.39 9.48 10.72
C LEU A 117 15.08 8.29 11.39
N ARG A 118 14.41 7.64 12.35
CA ARG A 118 14.90 6.44 13.05
C ARG A 118 14.20 5.17 12.61
N ALA A 119 13.24 5.24 11.70
CA ALA A 119 12.52 4.06 11.21
C ALA A 119 13.46 3.02 10.56
N TRP A 120 14.59 3.47 9.98
CA TRP A 120 15.56 2.56 9.38
C TRP A 120 16.26 1.64 10.38
N PHE A 121 16.30 1.99 11.67
CA PHE A 121 16.93 1.15 12.71
C PHE A 121 16.25 -0.22 12.82
N THR A 122 14.96 -0.33 12.50
CA THR A 122 14.22 -1.59 12.46
C THR A 122 14.84 -2.60 11.50
N PHE A 123 15.45 -2.13 10.40
CA PHE A 123 16.10 -3.02 9.42
C PHE A 123 17.48 -3.49 9.87
N TRP A 124 18.20 -2.68 10.66
CA TRP A 124 19.55 -3.01 11.12
C TRP A 124 19.54 -3.79 12.44
N HIS A 125 18.63 -3.46 13.36
CA HIS A 125 18.49 -4.11 14.66
C HIS A 125 17.08 -4.71 14.82
N PRO A 126 16.71 -5.71 14.00
CA PRO A 126 15.37 -6.27 14.01
C PRO A 126 15.10 -7.05 15.31
N ASN A 127 13.98 -6.75 15.97
CA ASN A 127 13.45 -7.62 17.01
C ASN A 127 12.59 -8.70 16.35
N VAL A 128 13.14 -9.90 16.19
CA VAL A 128 12.48 -11.04 15.51
C VAL A 128 11.28 -11.63 16.27
N HIS A 129 11.09 -11.24 17.54
CA HIS A 129 9.91 -11.63 18.31
C HIS A 129 8.74 -10.64 18.14
N SER A 130 8.98 -9.50 17.50
CA SER A 130 7.95 -8.49 17.26
C SER A 130 7.27 -8.68 15.91
N MET A 131 5.95 -8.83 15.94
CA MET A 131 5.10 -8.85 14.75
C MET A 131 5.25 -7.57 13.91
N LEU A 132 5.48 -6.42 14.55
CA LEU A 132 5.70 -5.14 13.84
C LEU A 132 7.00 -5.14 13.03
N THR A 133 8.05 -5.83 13.51
CA THR A 133 9.29 -6.00 12.74
C THR A 133 9.00 -6.80 11.47
N GLU A 134 8.32 -7.94 11.59
CA GLU A 134 7.94 -8.78 10.45
C GLU A 134 7.11 -8.00 9.43
N VAL A 135 6.06 -7.30 9.89
CA VAL A 135 5.23 -6.43 9.04
C VAL A 135 6.07 -5.39 8.30
N THR A 136 7.04 -4.75 8.98
CA THR A 136 7.92 -3.73 8.37
C THR A 136 8.80 -4.32 7.25
N PHE A 137 9.35 -5.51 7.44
CA PHE A 137 10.13 -6.19 6.40
C PHE A 137 9.23 -6.65 5.25
N CYS A 138 8.08 -7.25 5.57
CA CYS A 138 7.13 -7.72 4.57
C CYS A 138 6.63 -6.56 3.71
N ILE A 139 6.16 -5.44 4.28
CA ILE A 139 5.66 -4.29 3.52
C ILE A 139 6.72 -3.69 2.60
N THR A 140 7.99 -3.68 3.04
CA THR A 140 9.11 -3.15 2.25
C THR A 140 9.42 -4.03 1.05
N CYS A 141 9.59 -5.34 1.27
CA CYS A 141 9.78 -6.31 0.18
C CYS A 141 8.60 -6.31 -0.79
N TYR A 142 7.40 -6.22 -0.22
CA TYR A 142 6.14 -6.23 -0.94
C TYR A 142 5.96 -5.00 -1.84
N LEU A 143 6.28 -3.81 -1.33
CA LEU A 143 6.30 -2.58 -2.14
C LEU A 143 7.34 -2.69 -3.27
N GLY A 144 8.48 -3.32 -3.01
CA GLY A 144 9.47 -3.66 -4.04
C GLY A 144 8.89 -4.53 -5.15
N VAL A 145 8.20 -5.62 -4.80
CA VAL A 145 7.53 -6.49 -5.78
C VAL A 145 6.46 -5.73 -6.59
N LEU A 146 5.62 -4.92 -5.93
CA LEU A 146 4.64 -4.07 -6.63
C LEU A 146 5.30 -3.09 -7.59
N ALA A 147 6.41 -2.46 -7.16
CA ALA A 147 7.15 -1.54 -8.02
C ALA A 147 7.65 -2.27 -9.29
N PHE A 148 8.18 -3.48 -9.14
CA PHE A 148 8.58 -4.30 -10.28
C PHE A 148 7.41 -4.69 -11.19
N GLU A 149 6.25 -5.04 -10.64
CA GLU A 149 5.06 -5.35 -11.45
C GLU A 149 4.45 -4.11 -12.13
N TYR A 150 4.63 -2.93 -11.51
CA TYR A 150 4.15 -1.66 -12.05
C TYR A 150 5.04 -1.13 -13.21
N ILE A 151 6.35 -1.42 -13.22
CA ILE A 151 7.27 -0.94 -14.26
C ILE A 151 6.83 -1.34 -15.69
N PRO A 152 6.49 -2.62 -16.01
CA PRO A 152 5.99 -2.99 -17.33
C PRO A 152 4.74 -2.21 -17.76
N ILE A 153 3.88 -1.82 -16.81
CA ILE A 153 2.68 -1.01 -17.08
C ILE A 153 3.12 0.41 -17.51
N LEU A 154 4.10 0.99 -16.83
CA LEU A 154 4.67 2.29 -17.17
C LEU A 154 5.38 2.27 -18.54
N LEU A 155 6.14 1.21 -18.83
CA LEU A 155 6.90 1.06 -20.08
C LEU A 155 6.02 0.92 -21.33
N LYS A 156 4.75 0.51 -21.17
CA LYS A 156 3.76 0.51 -22.26
C LYS A 156 3.39 1.91 -22.77
N ASN A 157 3.84 2.97 -22.11
CA ASN A 157 3.67 4.34 -22.59
C ASN A 157 4.32 4.53 -23.97
N ARG A 158 3.63 5.26 -24.86
CA ARG A 158 4.01 5.48 -26.26
C ARG A 158 5.42 6.00 -26.46
N LYS A 159 5.85 6.95 -25.62
CA LYS A 159 7.19 7.55 -25.72
C LYS A 159 8.28 6.57 -25.25
N LEU A 160 8.01 5.84 -24.17
CA LEU A 160 8.98 4.89 -23.61
C LEU A 160 9.17 3.68 -24.52
N ARG A 161 8.10 3.26 -25.19
CA ARG A 161 8.13 2.15 -26.16
C ARG A 161 8.95 2.43 -27.43
N GLN A 162 9.29 3.70 -27.71
CA GLN A 162 10.16 4.04 -28.85
C GLN A 162 11.64 3.71 -28.58
N ILE A 163 12.01 3.48 -27.31
CA ILE A 163 13.38 3.16 -26.92
C ILE A 163 13.56 1.63 -26.95
N PRO A 164 14.44 1.09 -27.82
CA PRO A 164 14.58 -0.36 -28.00
C PRO A 164 15.05 -1.08 -26.74
N SER A 165 15.86 -0.43 -25.90
CA SER A 165 16.33 -0.99 -24.63
C SER A 165 15.18 -1.29 -23.66
N PHE A 166 14.12 -0.48 -23.64
CA PHE A 166 12.96 -0.69 -22.77
C PHE A 166 12.05 -1.82 -23.23
N LEU A 167 11.99 -2.08 -24.54
CA LEU A 167 11.28 -3.24 -25.09
C LEU A 167 11.95 -4.56 -24.66
N VAL A 168 13.29 -4.61 -24.73
CA VAL A 168 14.05 -5.79 -24.29
C VAL A 168 13.88 -6.00 -22.78
N PHE A 169 13.91 -4.93 -22.00
CA PHE A 169 13.70 -4.98 -20.56
C PHE A 169 12.28 -5.45 -20.19
N GLU A 170 11.23 -4.93 -20.84
CA GLU A 170 9.83 -5.38 -20.65
C GLU A 170 9.68 -6.88 -20.93
N PHE A 171 10.29 -7.38 -22.01
CA PHE A 171 10.24 -8.80 -22.36
C PHE A 171 10.91 -9.70 -21.31
N ASN A 172 12.05 -9.26 -20.77
CA ASN A 172 12.72 -10.00 -19.68
C ASN A 172 11.91 -9.97 -18.39
N MET A 173 11.31 -8.83 -18.03
CA MET A 173 10.43 -8.70 -16.86
C MET A 173 9.24 -9.65 -16.93
N HIS A 174 8.62 -9.80 -18.11
CA HIS A 174 7.48 -10.71 -18.29
C HIS A 174 7.79 -12.17 -17.96
N LYS A 175 9.04 -12.63 -18.14
CA LYS A 175 9.46 -13.99 -17.78
C LYS A 175 9.52 -14.17 -16.26
N VAL A 176 10.01 -13.16 -15.56
CA VAL A 176 10.19 -13.20 -14.09
C VAL A 176 8.88 -12.94 -13.34
N MET A 177 7.88 -12.37 -14.01
CA MET A 177 6.62 -11.94 -13.39
C MET A 177 5.84 -13.08 -12.72
N TYR A 178 5.92 -14.32 -13.21
CA TYR A 178 5.29 -15.47 -12.54
C TYR A 178 5.93 -15.76 -11.16
N VAL A 179 7.26 -15.64 -11.07
CA VAL A 179 8.01 -15.83 -9.84
C VAL A 179 7.73 -14.68 -8.88
N LEU A 180 7.70 -13.44 -9.38
CA LEU A 180 7.35 -12.26 -8.59
C LEU A 180 5.92 -12.31 -8.06
N ALA A 181 4.95 -12.74 -8.88
CA ALA A 181 3.57 -12.90 -8.43
C ALA A 181 3.44 -13.97 -7.34
N GLY A 182 4.19 -15.09 -7.46
CA GLY A 182 4.25 -16.12 -6.42
C GLY A 182 4.90 -15.63 -5.12
N ALA A 183 6.07 -15.01 -5.21
CA ALA A 183 6.76 -14.42 -4.06
C ALA A 183 5.92 -13.32 -3.39
N GLY A 184 5.29 -12.47 -4.20
CA GLY A 184 4.38 -11.43 -3.75
C GLY A 184 3.15 -11.95 -3.03
N THR A 185 2.54 -13.02 -3.55
CA THR A 185 1.43 -13.71 -2.89
C THR A 185 1.86 -14.25 -1.53
N PHE A 186 3.01 -14.92 -1.46
CA PHE A 186 3.57 -15.43 -0.20
C PHE A 186 3.82 -14.30 0.81
N LEU A 187 4.49 -13.22 0.40
CA LEU A 187 4.72 -12.05 1.24
C LEU A 187 3.41 -11.38 1.69
N SER A 188 2.37 -11.40 0.84
CA SER A 188 1.04 -10.89 1.19
C SER A 188 0.43 -11.68 2.33
N PHE A 189 0.49 -13.02 2.29
CA PHE A 189 -0.06 -13.85 3.36
C PHE A 189 0.69 -13.65 4.68
N PHE A 190 2.02 -13.54 4.64
CA PHE A 190 2.83 -13.22 5.82
C PHE A 190 2.45 -11.86 6.39
N HIS A 191 2.44 -10.82 5.55
CA HIS A 191 2.10 -9.46 5.98
C HIS A 191 0.71 -9.37 6.64
N GLN A 192 -0.33 -9.88 5.97
CA GLN A 192 -1.69 -9.85 6.50
C GLN A 192 -1.86 -10.78 7.72
N GLY A 193 -1.16 -11.92 7.73
CA GLY A 193 -1.14 -12.86 8.84
C GLY A 193 -0.56 -12.23 10.11
N SER A 194 0.59 -11.55 10.01
CA SER A 194 1.25 -10.90 11.14
C SER A 194 0.52 -9.64 11.60
N LEU A 195 -0.12 -8.89 10.69
CA LEU A 195 -1.01 -7.78 11.05
C LEU A 195 -2.21 -8.27 11.87
N GLY A 196 -2.86 -9.37 11.46
CA GLY A 196 -3.92 -10.00 12.25
C GLY A 196 -3.40 -10.57 13.57
N GLY A 197 -2.23 -11.21 13.56
CA GLY A 197 -1.59 -11.83 14.72
C GLY A 197 -1.10 -10.83 15.77
N LEU A 198 -0.77 -9.59 15.38
CA LEU A 198 -0.37 -8.51 16.29
C LEU A 198 -1.37 -8.35 17.45
N TYR A 199 -2.67 -8.38 17.17
CA TYR A 199 -3.73 -8.26 18.17
C TYR A 199 -3.83 -9.45 19.11
N GLY A 200 -3.31 -10.62 18.74
CA GLY A 200 -3.23 -11.80 19.59
C GLY A 200 -2.04 -11.83 20.54
N VAL A 201 -0.97 -11.08 20.24
CA VAL A 201 0.28 -11.04 21.04
C VAL A 201 0.40 -9.75 21.86
N LEU A 202 -0.42 -8.74 21.56
CA LEU A 202 -0.49 -7.49 22.32
C LEU A 202 -0.91 -7.78 23.77
N ASN A 203 0.02 -7.62 24.71
CA ASN A 203 -0.23 -7.61 26.15
C ASN A 203 -0.91 -6.28 26.57
N GLY A 204 -2.12 -6.03 26.07
CA GLY A 204 -2.99 -4.95 26.53
C GLY A 204 -4.09 -5.52 27.42
N ARG A 205 -4.51 -4.79 28.48
CA ARG A 205 -5.75 -5.11 29.20
C ARG A 205 -6.91 -4.91 28.22
N PRO A 206 -7.45 -5.98 27.63
CA PRO A 206 -8.11 -5.84 26.36
C PRO A 206 -9.60 -5.61 26.60
N PHE A 207 -10.08 -4.41 26.25
CA PHE A 207 -11.53 -4.21 26.07
C PHE A 207 -12.02 -4.96 24.80
N VAL A 208 -11.10 -5.29 23.89
CA VAL A 208 -11.35 -5.84 22.54
C VAL A 208 -11.17 -7.37 22.46
N TYR A 209 -10.35 -7.98 23.31
CA TYR A 209 -10.31 -9.46 23.47
C TYR A 209 -11.53 -9.86 24.31
N ARG A 210 -12.67 -9.99 23.63
CA ARG A 210 -13.87 -10.61 24.16
C ARG A 210 -14.11 -11.87 23.33
N GLU A 211 -13.96 -13.04 23.95
CA GLU A 211 -14.33 -14.33 23.35
C GLU A 211 -15.82 -14.41 23.00
N SER A 212 -16.62 -13.46 23.51
CA SER A 212 -18.08 -13.42 23.43
C SER A 212 -18.62 -12.23 22.62
N PHE A 213 -17.94 -11.81 21.54
CA PHE A 213 -18.38 -10.67 20.70
C PHE A 213 -19.84 -10.79 20.19
N GLY A 214 -20.42 -12.00 20.17
CA GLY A 214 -21.81 -12.27 19.77
C GLY A 214 -22.82 -12.49 20.91
N ILE A 215 -22.44 -12.44 22.18
CA ILE A 215 -23.34 -12.73 23.31
C ILE A 215 -23.52 -11.47 24.16
N TRP A 216 -24.58 -10.71 23.88
CA TRP A 216 -25.02 -9.59 24.71
C TRP A 216 -26.12 -10.05 25.69
N PRO A 217 -26.18 -9.55 26.95
CA PRO A 217 -25.27 -8.64 27.63
C PRO A 217 -24.34 -9.38 28.59
N THR A 218 -23.06 -8.98 28.66
CA THR A 218 -22.26 -9.19 29.87
C THR A 218 -21.82 -7.83 30.38
N THR A 219 -22.39 -7.48 31.53
CA THR A 219 -22.00 -6.34 32.36
C THR A 219 -20.55 -6.53 32.80
N PHE A 220 -19.65 -5.69 32.29
CA PHE A 220 -18.57 -4.92 32.97
C PHE A 220 -17.67 -4.30 31.89
#